data_AF-A0A2N4WTG7-F1
#
_entry.id   AF-A0A2N4WTG7-F1
#
_cell.length_a   1.000
_cell.length_b   1.000
_cell.length_c   1.000
_cell.angle_alpha   90.00
_cell.angle_beta   90.00
_cell.angle_gamma   90.00
#
_symmetry.space_group_name_H-M   'P 1'
#
loop_
_entity.id
_entity.type
_entity.pdbx_description
1 polymer ?
#
loop_
_entity_poly.entity_id
_entity_poly.type
_entity_poly.pdbx_seq_one_letter_code
_entity_poly.pdbx_strand_id
1 'polypeptide(L)'
;MTKPDLADHDDGPSANAVNTRRALLGTLAGIALLFLAGVFAGFLSGAIEQGTVRPLDVVILAGIAGLMAVVAYSVWRFWPGSSGEPVAQSARKATRIIYAMCGIGAIMGFALGAADDTGSMAFLSNRPVSNVVAGLSIAVWAVVVPALTWMWWRTVDEHETAVYAESGLAAVHVYLIGVPTWWMATRAGWLPAQDPMIVWVIIAVLWSAIWLYRRYT
;
A
#
# COMPACT_ATOMS: atom_id res chain seq x y z
N MET A 1 15.80 40.82 38.29
CA MET A 1 14.51 40.19 37.94
C MET A 1 14.30 40.41 36.45
N THR A 2 14.95 39.59 35.63
CA THR A 2 14.87 39.65 34.16
C THR A 2 13.64 38.85 33.71
N LYS A 3 12.87 39.45 32.80
CA LYS A 3 11.68 38.86 32.18
C LYS A 3 12.06 37.51 31.55
N PRO A 4 11.26 36.44 31.69
CA PRO A 4 11.47 35.25 30.89
C PRO A 4 11.20 35.63 29.44
N ASP A 5 12.18 35.36 28.58
CA ASP A 5 12.04 35.42 27.15
C ASP A 5 10.81 34.59 26.76
N LEU A 6 9.81 35.27 26.22
CA LEU A 6 8.77 34.64 25.43
C LEU A 6 9.49 34.11 24.20
N ALA A 7 10.00 32.88 24.31
CA ALA A 7 10.44 32.09 23.18
C ALA A 7 9.31 32.15 22.16
N ASP A 8 9.64 32.61 20.95
CA ASP A 8 8.85 32.37 19.75
C ASP A 8 8.36 30.92 19.80
N HIS A 9 7.08 30.74 20.16
CA HIS A 9 6.37 29.57 19.72
C HIS A 9 6.24 29.77 18.22
N ASP A 10 7.17 29.15 17.51
CA ASP A 10 7.12 29.02 16.07
C ASP A 10 5.80 28.27 15.77
N ASP A 11 4.73 29.03 15.53
CA ASP A 11 3.37 28.54 15.24
C ASP A 11 3.29 27.82 13.86
N GLY A 12 4.44 27.55 13.25
CA GLY A 12 4.57 26.73 12.07
C GLY A 12 4.29 25.25 12.39
N PRO A 13 3.65 24.51 11.45
CA PRO A 13 3.52 23.07 11.60
C PRO A 13 4.91 22.43 11.76
N SER A 14 5.10 21.63 12.80
CA SER A 14 6.37 20.95 13.08
C SER A 14 6.86 20.18 11.84
N ALA A 15 8.19 20.06 11.67
CA ALA A 15 8.77 19.35 10.54
C ALA A 15 8.19 17.92 10.37
N ASN A 16 7.88 17.26 11.48
CA ASN A 16 7.24 15.94 11.52
C ASN A 16 5.79 15.98 10.99
N ALA A 17 5.02 17.03 11.31
CA ALA A 17 3.66 17.21 10.77
C ALA A 17 3.68 17.43 9.24
N VAL A 18 4.66 18.17 8.73
CA VAL A 18 4.84 18.37 7.28
C VAL A 18 5.22 17.06 6.59
N ASN A 19 6.12 16.27 7.17
CA ASN A 19 6.53 14.97 6.63
C ASN A 19 5.40 13.95 6.67
N THR A 20 4.64 13.90 7.76
CA THR A 20 3.45 13.04 7.90
C THR A 20 2.41 13.40 6.84
N ARG A 21 2.12 14.69 6.63
CA ARG A 21 1.19 15.13 5.59
C ARG A 21 1.66 14.73 4.19
N ARG A 22 2.96 14.87 3.89
CA ARG A 22 3.54 14.44 2.60
C ARG A 22 3.47 12.93 2.40
N ALA A 23 3.77 12.15 3.44
CA ALA A 23 3.66 10.68 3.40
C ALA A 23 2.21 10.22 3.20
N LEU A 24 1.25 10.83 3.90
CA LEU A 24 -0.17 10.56 3.71
C LEU A 24 -0.64 10.91 2.30
N LEU A 25 -0.29 12.11 1.79
CA LEU A 25 -0.62 12.51 0.43
C LEU A 25 0.02 11.59 -0.61
N GLY A 26 1.28 11.20 -0.41
CA GLY A 26 1.98 10.24 -1.28
C GLY A 26 1.30 8.86 -1.29
N THR A 27 0.85 8.39 -0.13
CA THR A 27 0.13 7.11 0.00
C THR A 27 -1.23 7.17 -0.69
N LEU A 28 -2.01 8.23 -0.44
CA LEU A 28 -3.31 8.46 -1.10
C LEU A 28 -3.17 8.59 -2.61
N ALA A 29 -2.16 9.30 -3.08
CA ALA A 29 -1.86 9.44 -4.50
C ALA A 29 -1.38 8.12 -5.12
N GLY A 30 -0.65 7.28 -4.37
CA GLY A 30 -0.34 5.90 -4.76
C GLY A 30 -1.59 5.03 -4.93
N ILE A 31 -2.55 5.11 -4.00
CA ILE A 31 -3.85 4.43 -4.11
C ILE A 31 -4.63 4.95 -5.32
N ALA A 32 -4.66 6.28 -5.53
CA ALA A 32 -5.29 6.88 -6.69
C ALA A 32 -4.65 6.40 -8.01
N LEU A 33 -3.32 6.23 -8.06
CA LEU A 33 -2.63 5.66 -9.22
C LEU A 33 -3.05 4.22 -9.50
N LEU A 34 -3.15 3.39 -8.47
CA LEU A 34 -3.63 2.01 -8.62
C LEU A 34 -5.06 1.97 -9.15
N PHE A 35 -5.93 2.83 -8.63
CA PHE A 35 -7.30 2.97 -9.12
C PHE A 35 -7.35 3.42 -10.58
N LEU A 36 -6.59 4.47 -10.94
CA LEU A 36 -6.52 4.97 -12.32
C LEU A 36 -5.95 3.93 -13.29
N ALA A 37 -4.96 3.14 -12.86
CA ALA A 37 -4.43 2.04 -13.65
C ALA A 37 -5.51 0.96 -13.91
N GLY A 38 -6.32 0.64 -12.92
CA GLY A 38 -7.47 -0.26 -13.08
C GLY A 38 -8.52 0.28 -14.06
N VAL A 39 -8.87 1.57 -13.94
CA VAL A 39 -9.80 2.24 -14.87
C VAL A 39 -9.23 2.25 -16.30
N PHE A 40 -7.94 2.55 -16.45
CA PHE A 40 -7.25 2.54 -17.75
C PHE A 40 -7.31 1.15 -18.38
N ALA A 41 -6.95 0.10 -17.63
CA ALA A 41 -6.97 -1.27 -18.11
C ALA A 41 -8.38 -1.73 -18.50
N GLY A 42 -9.39 -1.43 -17.68
CA GLY A 42 -10.78 -1.78 -17.98
C GLY A 42 -11.33 -1.08 -19.22
N PHE A 43 -11.05 0.22 -19.37
CA PHE A 43 -11.47 0.96 -20.56
C PHE A 43 -10.74 0.48 -21.83
N LEU A 44 -9.43 0.20 -21.72
CA LEU A 44 -8.65 -0.35 -22.82
C LEU A 44 -9.19 -1.71 -23.28
N SER A 45 -9.54 -2.60 -22.35
CA SER A 45 -10.17 -3.90 -22.66
C SER A 45 -11.47 -3.72 -23.43
N GLY A 46 -12.38 -2.86 -22.93
CA GLY A 46 -13.65 -2.59 -23.59
C GLY A 46 -13.51 -1.98 -24.99
N ALA A 47 -12.50 -1.13 -25.20
CA ALA A 47 -12.21 -0.55 -26.52
C ALA A 47 -11.68 -1.59 -27.52
N ILE A 48 -10.89 -2.57 -27.05
CA ILE A 48 -10.39 -3.69 -27.88
C ILE A 48 -11.55 -4.60 -28.29
N GLU A 49 -12.46 -4.92 -27.35
CA GLU A 49 -13.61 -5.79 -27.60
C GLU A 49 -14.58 -5.22 -28.65
N GLN A 50 -14.73 -3.90 -28.73
CA GLN A 50 -15.59 -3.24 -29.71
C GLN A 50 -15.03 -3.30 -31.15
N GLY A 51 -13.78 -3.71 -31.34
CA GLY A 51 -13.15 -3.92 -32.65
C GLY A 51 -12.98 -2.67 -33.51
N THR A 52 -13.46 -1.51 -33.05
CA THR A 52 -13.38 -0.21 -33.72
C THR A 52 -12.96 0.84 -32.71
N VAL A 53 -11.71 1.31 -32.81
CA VAL A 53 -11.21 2.36 -31.92
C VAL A 53 -11.78 3.69 -32.38
N ARG A 54 -12.75 4.24 -31.65
CA ARG A 54 -13.31 5.56 -31.98
C ARG A 54 -12.28 6.63 -31.57
N PRO A 55 -12.23 7.78 -32.27
CA PRO A 55 -11.37 8.89 -31.86
C PRO A 55 -11.63 9.34 -30.42
N LEU A 56 -12.87 9.19 -29.94
CA LEU A 56 -13.26 9.49 -28.57
C LEU A 56 -12.57 8.56 -27.55
N ASP A 57 -12.39 7.27 -27.87
CA ASP A 57 -11.77 6.30 -26.97
C ASP A 57 -10.28 6.60 -26.77
N VAL A 58 -9.61 7.05 -27.85
CA VAL A 58 -8.22 7.51 -27.81
C VAL A 58 -8.09 8.75 -26.92
N VAL A 59 -9.03 9.70 -27.03
CA VAL A 59 -9.02 10.91 -26.19
C VAL A 59 -9.23 10.57 -24.72
N ILE A 60 -10.14 9.64 -24.39
CA ILE A 60 -10.40 9.19 -23.02
C ILE A 60 -9.16 8.48 -22.45
N LEU A 61 -8.57 7.54 -23.19
CA LEU A 61 -7.35 6.84 -22.78
C LEU A 61 -6.17 7.80 -22.57
N ALA A 62 -5.98 8.76 -23.47
CA ALA A 62 -4.97 9.80 -23.34
C ALA A 62 -5.22 10.68 -22.11
N GLY A 63 -6.48 11.02 -21.82
CA GLY A 63 -6.87 11.76 -20.62
C GLY A 63 -6.55 11.01 -19.32
N ILE A 64 -6.87 9.72 -19.26
CA ILE A 64 -6.56 8.88 -18.09
C ILE A 64 -5.03 8.74 -17.92
N ALA A 65 -4.30 8.47 -19.01
CA ALA A 65 -2.84 8.38 -18.98
C ALA A 65 -2.18 9.70 -18.55
N GLY A 66 -2.69 10.84 -19.04
CA GLY A 66 -2.24 12.17 -18.63
C GLY A 66 -2.49 12.43 -17.14
N LEU A 67 -3.66 12.06 -16.63
CA LEU A 67 -3.97 12.17 -15.20
C LEU A 67 -3.05 11.28 -14.36
N MET A 68 -2.79 10.04 -14.78
CA MET A 68 -1.82 9.16 -14.13
C MET A 68 -0.43 9.80 -14.08
N ALA A 69 0.04 10.40 -15.17
CA ALA A 69 1.34 11.08 -15.21
C ALA A 69 1.40 12.27 -14.23
N VAL A 70 0.32 13.07 -14.13
CA VAL A 70 0.24 14.19 -13.17
C VAL A 70 0.27 13.69 -11.73
N VAL A 71 -0.47 12.63 -11.41
CA VAL A 71 -0.47 12.06 -10.05
C VAL A 71 0.90 11.47 -9.73
N ALA A 72 1.50 10.69 -10.63
CA ALA A 72 2.84 10.12 -10.45
C ALA A 72 3.91 11.20 -10.27
N TYR A 73 3.86 12.27 -11.06
CA TYR A 73 4.74 13.41 -10.91
C TYR A 73 4.55 14.10 -9.56
N SER A 74 3.30 14.26 -9.10
CA SER A 74 2.99 14.85 -7.81
C SER A 74 3.54 14.00 -6.66
N VAL A 75 3.39 12.68 -6.72
CA VAL A 75 4.00 11.76 -5.74
C VAL A 75 5.51 11.94 -5.71
N TRP A 76 6.16 11.88 -6.87
CA TRP A 76 7.61 12.02 -6.96
C TRP A 76 8.10 13.38 -6.43
N ARG A 77 7.41 14.47 -6.77
CA ARG A 77 7.80 15.84 -6.44
C ARG A 77 7.57 16.20 -4.97
N PHE A 78 6.54 15.63 -4.35
CA PHE A 78 6.14 15.93 -2.97
C PHE A 78 6.46 14.80 -1.98
N TRP A 79 7.09 13.71 -2.44
CA TRP A 79 7.55 12.65 -1.56
C TRP A 79 8.46 13.25 -0.47
N PRO A 80 8.31 12.86 0.80
CA PRO A 80 9.18 13.34 1.87
C PRO A 80 10.63 12.93 1.55
N GLY A 81 11.42 13.91 1.10
CA GLY A 81 12.85 13.76 0.87
C GLY A 81 13.59 13.74 2.20
N SER A 82 14.72 13.02 2.27
CA SER A 82 15.62 13.08 3.42
C SER A 82 16.05 14.53 3.63
N SER A 83 15.84 15.04 4.84
CA SER A 83 16.07 16.41 5.28
C SER A 83 17.54 16.82 5.24
N GLY A 84 18.18 16.89 4.06
CA GLY A 84 19.57 17.35 3.88
C GLY A 84 20.65 16.53 4.59
N GLU A 85 20.27 15.62 5.49
CA GLU A 85 21.16 14.84 6.34
C GLU A 85 21.68 13.60 5.59
N PRO A 86 22.94 13.22 5.82
CA PRO A 86 23.50 12.00 5.26
C PRO A 86 22.70 10.77 5.70
N VAL A 87 21.89 10.22 4.78
CA VAL A 87 21.14 8.99 5.03
C VAL A 87 22.10 7.82 5.24
N ALA A 88 22.01 7.17 6.41
CA ALA A 88 22.81 6.00 6.77
C ALA A 88 22.71 4.88 5.72
N GLN A 89 23.78 4.10 5.58
CA GLN A 89 23.84 3.00 4.60
C GLN A 89 22.79 1.91 4.88
N SER A 90 22.46 1.67 6.15
CA SER A 90 21.39 0.78 6.60
C SER A 90 20.03 1.23 6.06
N ALA A 91 19.68 2.51 6.26
CA ALA A 91 18.42 3.09 5.78
C ALA A 91 18.30 2.99 4.25
N ARG A 92 19.37 3.29 3.49
CA ARG A 92 19.35 3.13 2.02
C ARG A 92 19.10 1.68 1.58
N LYS A 93 19.69 0.71 2.29
CA LYS A 93 19.51 -0.72 2.00
C LYS A 93 18.08 -1.17 2.33
N ALA A 94 17.54 -0.75 3.47
CA ALA A 94 16.16 -1.03 3.86
C ALA A 94 15.16 -0.45 2.84
N THR A 95 15.35 0.79 2.39
CA THR A 95 14.51 1.41 1.36
C THR A 95 14.56 0.64 0.03
N ARG A 96 15.73 0.16 -0.40
CA ARG A 96 15.84 -0.67 -1.61
C ARG A 96 15.08 -1.99 -1.48
N ILE A 97 15.09 -2.61 -0.31
CA ILE A 97 14.32 -3.84 -0.05
C ILE A 97 12.82 -3.53 -0.12
N ILE A 98 12.35 -2.42 0.45
CA ILE A 98 10.96 -1.99 0.33
C ILE A 98 10.56 -1.81 -1.13
N TYR A 99 11.39 -1.15 -1.95
CA TYR A 99 11.11 -1.01 -3.39
C TYR A 99 11.09 -2.35 -4.12
N ALA A 100 11.97 -3.29 -3.76
CA ALA A 100 11.94 -4.64 -4.31
C ALA A 100 10.62 -5.37 -3.94
N MET A 101 10.16 -5.24 -2.69
CA MET A 101 8.89 -5.81 -2.24
C MET A 101 7.70 -5.19 -2.98
N CYS A 102 7.70 -3.86 -3.17
CA CYS A 102 6.68 -3.17 -4.00
C CYS A 102 6.71 -3.68 -5.45
N GLY A 103 7.90 -3.84 -6.04
CA GLY A 103 8.06 -4.35 -7.40
C GLY A 103 7.53 -5.78 -7.56
N ILE A 104 7.86 -6.67 -6.62
CA ILE A 104 7.35 -8.05 -6.60
C ILE A 104 5.82 -8.05 -6.44
N GLY A 105 5.29 -7.22 -5.54
CA GLY A 105 3.84 -7.06 -5.36
C GLY A 105 3.14 -6.58 -6.63
N ALA A 106 3.71 -5.62 -7.34
CA ALA A 106 3.18 -5.12 -8.61
C ALA A 106 3.21 -6.20 -9.71
N ILE A 107 4.32 -6.93 -9.85
CA ILE A 107 4.44 -8.04 -10.81
C ILE A 107 3.43 -9.14 -10.50
N MET A 108 3.27 -9.51 -9.23
CA MET A 108 2.28 -10.50 -8.83
C MET A 108 0.86 -10.00 -9.09
N GLY A 109 0.52 -8.78 -8.70
CA GLY A 109 -0.80 -8.22 -8.96
C GLY A 109 -1.13 -8.19 -10.46
N PHE A 110 -0.15 -7.82 -11.29
CA PHE A 110 -0.29 -7.87 -12.74
C PHE A 110 -0.46 -9.30 -13.26
N ALA A 111 0.39 -10.25 -12.84
CA ALA A 111 0.30 -11.64 -13.27
C ALA A 111 -1.03 -12.29 -12.87
N LEU A 112 -1.53 -11.96 -11.68
CA LEU A 112 -2.84 -12.41 -11.18
C LEU A 112 -3.98 -11.82 -11.99
N GLY A 113 -3.94 -10.52 -12.31
CA GLY A 113 -4.94 -9.90 -13.15
C GLY A 113 -4.92 -10.40 -14.60
N ALA A 114 -3.73 -10.66 -15.15
CA ALA A 114 -3.58 -11.16 -16.52
C ALA A 114 -3.99 -12.64 -16.67
N ALA A 115 -3.98 -13.41 -15.59
CA ALA A 115 -4.43 -14.81 -15.57
C ALA A 115 -5.95 -14.95 -15.39
N ASP A 116 -6.68 -13.85 -15.22
CA ASP A 116 -8.14 -13.84 -15.08
C ASP A 116 -8.81 -13.72 -16.46
N ASP A 117 -9.16 -14.86 -17.05
CA ASP A 117 -9.81 -14.94 -18.38
C ASP A 117 -11.22 -14.31 -18.42
N THR A 118 -11.80 -13.94 -17.27
CA THR A 118 -13.22 -13.55 -17.20
C THR A 118 -13.49 -12.05 -17.24
N GLY A 119 -12.45 -11.20 -17.21
CA GLY A 119 -12.60 -9.73 -17.13
C GLY A 119 -13.39 -9.24 -15.90
N SER A 120 -13.73 -10.13 -14.97
CA SER A 120 -14.35 -9.83 -13.69
C SER A 120 -13.27 -9.68 -12.64
N MET A 121 -13.55 -9.08 -11.48
CA MET A 121 -12.64 -9.14 -10.33
C MET A 121 -12.58 -10.57 -9.76
N ALA A 122 -12.35 -11.61 -10.59
CA ALA A 122 -12.44 -13.01 -10.17
C ALA A 122 -11.33 -13.36 -9.18
N PHE A 123 -10.21 -12.63 -9.20
CA PHE A 123 -9.21 -12.73 -8.13
C PHE A 123 -9.72 -12.29 -6.74
N LEU A 124 -10.69 -11.38 -6.67
CA LEU A 124 -11.40 -11.04 -5.42
C LEU A 124 -12.65 -11.92 -5.20
N SER A 125 -12.92 -12.82 -6.13
CA SER A 125 -13.99 -13.79 -5.98
C SER A 125 -13.46 -15.05 -5.29
N ASN A 126 -14.30 -15.70 -4.49
CA ASN A 126 -13.97 -16.97 -3.85
C ASN A 126 -14.01 -18.17 -4.83
N ARG A 127 -13.71 -17.94 -6.11
CA ARG A 127 -13.66 -18.99 -7.13
C ARG A 127 -12.31 -19.69 -7.12
N PRO A 128 -12.26 -20.97 -7.52
CA PRO A 128 -10.99 -21.67 -7.66
C PRO A 128 -10.07 -20.95 -8.66
N VAL A 129 -8.84 -20.68 -8.25
CA VAL A 129 -7.75 -20.19 -9.10
C VAL A 129 -7.00 -21.35 -9.76
N SER A 130 -6.38 -21.10 -10.92
CA SER A 130 -5.53 -22.09 -11.61
C SER A 130 -4.40 -22.59 -10.69
N ASN A 131 -4.10 -23.90 -10.78
CA ASN A 131 -3.03 -24.54 -10.01
C ASN A 131 -1.68 -23.85 -10.18
N VAL A 132 -1.38 -23.34 -11.39
CA VAL A 132 -0.13 -22.61 -11.68
C VAL A 132 -0.08 -21.30 -10.90
N VAL A 133 -1.17 -20.53 -10.95
CA VAL A 133 -1.31 -19.25 -10.26
C VAL A 133 -1.22 -19.44 -8.73
N ALA A 134 -1.93 -20.44 -8.21
CA ALA A 134 -1.90 -20.79 -6.80
C ALA A 134 -0.48 -21.19 -6.36
N GLY A 135 0.18 -22.07 -7.11
CA GLY A 135 1.53 -22.53 -6.81
C GLY A 135 2.57 -21.40 -6.77
N LEU A 136 2.52 -20.49 -7.76
CA LEU A 136 3.39 -19.30 -7.78
C LEU A 136 3.11 -18.36 -6.61
N SER A 137 1.83 -18.09 -6.32
CA SER A 137 1.44 -17.20 -5.21
C SER A 137 1.91 -17.76 -3.87
N ILE A 138 1.73 -19.07 -3.65
CA ILE A 138 2.21 -19.76 -2.45
C ILE A 138 3.73 -19.67 -2.36
N ALA A 139 4.47 -19.93 -3.45
CA ALA A 139 5.93 -19.83 -3.44
C ALA A 139 6.41 -18.43 -3.06
N VAL A 140 5.78 -17.38 -3.59
CA VAL A 140 6.13 -16.00 -3.25
C VAL A 140 5.80 -15.70 -1.79
N TRP A 141 4.61 -16.05 -1.31
CA TRP A 141 4.21 -15.74 0.06
C TRP A 141 4.90 -16.59 1.13
N ALA A 142 5.17 -17.86 0.86
CA ALA A 142 5.77 -18.77 1.84
C ALA A 142 7.31 -18.71 1.85
N VAL A 143 7.95 -18.28 0.74
CA VAL A 143 9.42 -18.28 0.62
C VAL A 143 9.96 -16.87 0.42
N VAL A 144 9.52 -16.18 -0.63
CA VAL A 144 10.11 -14.88 -1.02
C VAL A 144 9.81 -13.81 0.02
N VAL A 145 8.55 -13.68 0.46
CA VAL A 145 8.15 -12.67 1.43
C VAL A 145 8.89 -12.87 2.78
N PRO A 146 8.91 -14.05 3.41
CA PRO A 146 9.68 -14.26 4.65
C PRO A 146 11.17 -14.01 4.48
N ALA A 147 11.77 -14.42 3.36
CA ALA A 147 13.18 -14.16 3.10
C ALA A 147 13.48 -12.65 3.02
N LEU A 148 12.65 -11.89 2.31
CA LEU A 148 12.80 -10.43 2.20
C LEU A 148 12.54 -9.73 3.54
N THR A 149 11.51 -10.14 4.28
CA THR A 149 11.23 -9.62 5.63
C THR A 149 12.40 -9.90 6.58
N TRP A 150 12.98 -11.09 6.53
CA TRP A 150 14.16 -11.45 7.33
C TRP A 150 15.39 -10.61 6.95
N MET A 151 15.64 -10.44 5.65
CA MET A 151 16.71 -9.59 5.16
C MET A 151 16.51 -8.13 5.58
N TRP A 152 15.28 -7.63 5.51
CA TRP A 152 14.92 -6.29 5.96
C TRP A 152 15.20 -6.14 7.45
N TRP A 153 14.69 -7.06 8.30
CA TRP A 153 14.91 -7.06 9.75
C TRP A 153 16.39 -6.98 10.15
N ARG A 154 17.26 -7.67 9.41
CA ARG A 154 18.72 -7.67 9.66
C ARG A 154 19.42 -6.36 9.28
N THR A 155 18.75 -5.47 8.55
CA THR A 155 19.32 -4.21 8.03
C THR A 155 18.80 -2.95 8.68
N VAL A 156 17.69 -3.07 9.40
CA VAL A 156 16.94 -1.97 9.98
C VAL A 156 17.57 -1.56 11.29
N ASP A 157 17.47 -0.27 11.63
CA ASP A 157 17.99 0.25 12.89
C ASP A 157 17.04 -0.03 14.07
N GLU A 158 17.47 0.29 15.29
CA GLU A 158 16.69 0.01 16.49
C GLU A 158 15.39 0.83 16.56
N HIS A 159 15.40 2.05 16.02
CA HIS A 159 14.23 2.91 15.99
C HIS A 159 13.13 2.37 15.07
N GLU A 160 13.48 2.05 13.82
CA GLU A 160 12.55 1.43 12.86
C GLU A 160 12.09 0.04 13.34
N THR A 161 12.94 -0.71 14.05
CA THR A 161 12.58 -1.99 14.66
C THR A 161 11.51 -1.81 15.75
N ALA A 162 11.68 -0.82 16.63
CA ALA A 162 10.70 -0.50 17.67
C ALA A 162 9.35 -0.06 17.06
N VAL A 163 9.38 0.81 16.05
CA VAL A 163 8.19 1.25 15.31
C VAL A 163 7.47 0.07 14.63
N TYR A 164 8.23 -0.84 14.02
CA TYR A 164 7.66 -2.04 13.41
C TYR A 164 7.01 -2.97 14.43
N ALA A 165 7.67 -3.20 15.57
CA ALA A 165 7.13 -4.04 16.64
C ALA A 165 5.86 -3.44 17.25
N GLU A 166 5.84 -2.12 17.52
CA GLU A 166 4.66 -1.44 18.06
C GLU A 166 3.48 -1.49 17.09
N SER A 167 3.72 -1.19 15.81
CA SER A 167 2.68 -1.24 14.77
C SER A 167 2.15 -2.66 14.55
N GLY A 168 3.04 -3.66 14.56
CA GLY A 168 2.65 -5.08 14.46
C GLY A 168 1.83 -5.53 15.66
N LEU A 169 2.22 -5.13 16.87
CA LEU A 169 1.46 -5.43 18.08
C LEU A 169 0.05 -4.83 18.03
N ALA A 170 -0.09 -3.57 17.61
CA ALA A 170 -1.39 -2.92 17.46
C ALA A 170 -2.29 -3.66 16.45
N ALA A 171 -1.74 -4.05 15.29
CA ALA A 171 -2.47 -4.81 14.28
C ALA A 171 -2.92 -6.20 14.79
N VAL A 172 -2.05 -6.89 15.52
CA VAL A 172 -2.36 -8.18 16.16
C VAL A 172 -3.49 -8.04 17.18
N HIS A 173 -3.52 -6.98 17.99
CA HIS A 173 -4.62 -6.74 18.93
C HIS A 173 -5.96 -6.56 18.21
N VAL A 174 -5.98 -5.79 17.12
CA VAL A 174 -7.20 -5.62 16.32
C VAL A 174 -7.65 -6.95 15.72
N TYR A 175 -6.73 -7.79 15.26
CA TYR A 175 -7.07 -9.13 14.78
C TYR A 175 -7.63 -10.03 15.88
N LEU A 176 -6.93 -10.13 17.03
CA LEU A 176 -7.29 -11.01 18.14
C LEU A 176 -8.62 -10.64 18.79
N ILE A 177 -9.00 -9.36 18.79
CA ILE A 177 -10.28 -8.90 19.32
C ILE A 177 -11.35 -8.92 18.21
N GLY A 178 -11.01 -8.39 17.04
CA GLY A 178 -11.95 -8.17 15.94
C GLY A 178 -12.48 -9.46 15.32
N VAL A 179 -11.61 -10.45 15.09
CA VAL A 179 -12.02 -11.70 14.42
C VAL A 179 -13.00 -12.51 15.28
N PRO A 180 -12.74 -12.80 16.57
CA PRO A 180 -13.72 -13.50 17.41
C PRO A 180 -15.01 -12.71 17.59
N THR A 181 -14.93 -11.38 17.73
CA THR A 181 -16.11 -10.51 17.89
C THR A 181 -16.99 -10.55 16.65
N TRP A 182 -16.41 -10.41 15.45
CA TRP A 182 -17.15 -10.52 14.20
C TRP A 182 -17.72 -11.93 14.04
N TRP A 183 -16.96 -12.97 14.37
CA TRP A 183 -17.45 -14.36 14.30
C TRP A 183 -18.70 -14.57 15.16
N MET A 184 -18.71 -14.06 16.39
CA MET A 184 -19.89 -14.08 17.27
C MET A 184 -21.04 -13.25 16.70
N ALA A 185 -20.77 -12.06 16.16
CA ALA A 185 -21.79 -11.23 15.52
C ALA A 185 -22.44 -11.91 14.30
N THR A 186 -21.67 -12.69 13.53
CA THR A 186 -22.22 -13.53 12.46
C THR A 186 -23.15 -14.60 13.01
N ARG A 187 -22.79 -15.26 14.12
CA ARG A 187 -23.65 -16.27 14.77
C ARG A 187 -24.95 -15.68 15.34
N ALA A 188 -24.91 -14.41 15.74
CA ALA A 188 -26.09 -13.66 16.17
C ALA A 188 -26.94 -13.13 14.99
N GLY A 189 -26.49 -13.30 13.74
CA GLY A 189 -27.17 -12.79 12.55
C GLY A 189 -27.00 -11.28 12.31
N TRP A 190 -26.03 -10.64 12.98
CA TRP A 190 -25.80 -9.19 12.87
C TRP A 190 -24.87 -8.81 11.71
N LEU A 191 -23.93 -9.70 11.36
CA LEU A 191 -22.94 -9.46 10.33
C LEU A 191 -22.86 -10.64 9.34
N PRO A 192 -22.41 -10.41 8.09
CA PRO A 192 -22.15 -11.50 7.15
C PRO A 192 -20.99 -12.38 7.63
N ALA A 193 -20.87 -13.56 7.01
CA ALA A 193 -19.74 -14.45 7.22
C ALA A 193 -18.42 -13.77 6.81
N GLN A 194 -17.36 -14.07 7.56
CA GLN A 194 -16.03 -13.52 7.31
C GLN A 194 -15.43 -14.12 6.05
N ASP A 195 -14.88 -13.25 5.21
CA ASP A 195 -13.96 -13.62 4.16
C ASP A 195 -12.51 -13.46 4.67
N PRO A 196 -11.70 -14.53 4.72
CA PRO A 196 -10.33 -14.46 5.23
C PRO A 196 -9.44 -13.43 4.51
N MET A 197 -9.64 -13.24 3.20
CA MET A 197 -8.85 -12.28 2.42
C MET A 197 -9.22 -10.85 2.79
N ILE A 198 -10.51 -10.56 2.98
CA ILE A 198 -10.96 -9.24 3.44
C ILE A 198 -10.40 -8.92 4.82
N VAL A 199 -10.47 -9.89 5.75
CA VAL A 199 -9.89 -9.72 7.09
C VAL A 199 -8.39 -9.45 6.99
N TRP A 200 -7.65 -10.21 6.18
CA TRP A 200 -6.22 -10.00 5.98
C TRP A 200 -5.91 -8.59 5.42
N VAL A 201 -6.67 -8.12 4.42
CA VAL A 201 -6.51 -6.78 3.86
C VAL A 201 -6.75 -5.69 4.92
N ILE A 202 -7.79 -5.81 5.73
CA ILE A 202 -8.09 -4.85 6.80
C ILE A 202 -6.90 -4.74 7.76
N ILE A 203 -6.36 -5.88 8.20
CA ILE A 203 -5.21 -5.90 9.12
C ILE A 203 -3.94 -5.36 8.45
N ALA A 204 -3.68 -5.72 7.19
CA ALA A 204 -2.52 -5.22 6.45
C ALA A 204 -2.57 -3.69 6.24
N VAL A 205 -3.75 -3.14 5.92
CA VAL A 205 -3.96 -1.69 5.79
C VAL A 205 -3.77 -0.99 7.13
N LEU A 206 -4.37 -1.51 8.20
CA LEU A 206 -4.22 -0.95 9.54
C LEU A 206 -2.75 -0.95 9.97
N TRP A 207 -2.07 -2.08 9.81
CA TRP A 207 -0.66 -2.21 10.16
C TRP A 207 0.19 -1.19 9.39
N SER A 208 0.01 -1.12 8.08
CA SER A 208 0.72 -0.18 7.21
C SER A 208 0.46 1.27 7.59
N ALA A 209 -0.80 1.62 7.93
CA ALA A 209 -1.17 2.96 8.34
C ALA A 209 -0.51 3.36 9.67
N ILE A 210 -0.54 2.47 10.67
CA ILE A 210 0.10 2.72 11.97
C ILE A 210 1.62 2.82 11.80
N TRP A 211 2.22 1.94 11.01
CA TRP A 211 3.65 1.97 10.72
C TRP A 211 4.06 3.26 10.02
N LEU A 212 3.31 3.69 8.99
CA LEU A 212 3.56 4.96 8.30
C LEU A 212 3.44 6.14 9.25
N TYR A 213 2.37 6.19 10.05
CA TYR A 213 2.18 7.25 11.02
C TYR A 213 3.36 7.35 11.99
N ARG A 214 3.71 6.24 12.65
CA ARG A 214 4.81 6.19 13.63
C ARG A 214 6.19 6.43 13.03
N ARG A 215 6.40 6.09 11.76
CA ARG A 215 7.68 6.32 11.06
C ARG A 215 7.95 7.80 10.79
N TYR A 216 6.91 8.63 10.71
CA TYR A 216 7.04 10.05 10.34
C TYR A 216 6.69 11.04 11.46
N THR A 217 6.23 10.56 12.63
CA THR A 217 5.95 11.37 13.83
C THR A 217 7.03 11.20 14.89
#